data_AF-A0A6N0WYB6-F1
#
_entry.id   AF-A0A6N0WYB6-F1
#
_cell.length_a   1.000
_cell.length_b   1.000
_cell.length_c   1.000
_cell.angle_alpha   90.00
_cell.angle_beta   90.00
_cell.angle_gamma   90.00
#
_symmetry.space_group_name_H-M   'P 1'
#
loop_
_entity.id
_entity.type
_entity.pdbx_description
1 polymer ?
#
loop_
_entity_poly.entity_id
_entity_poly.type
_entity_poly.pdbx_seq_one_letter_code
_entity_poly.pdbx_strand_id
1 'polypeptide(L)'
;MVRRWVGITLAGIALTGCAAHRAATRPHATVETNAPQPAWMQAATPAGLRALDTLDADFARTVHALPRAAATRAQAEGALLDPQAAQLAPQLPPGPYHCRLIRLDGTRGMRAFPPDVCYVLADAGTLAFAKSTGENRPEGTLYDDGDKRMVLLGTWRRAGEKTQHRYGDDSGRDIVGLVERVSAFRWRMILDRPGGGATLDIYEMVPVTPEVKGAKPMVPRD
;
A
#
# COMPACT_ATOMS: atom_id res chain seq x y z
N MET A 1 -32.10 50.51 84.45
CA MET A 1 -32.31 51.80 83.76
C MET A 1 -31.36 51.89 82.59
N VAL A 2 -31.91 52.26 81.44
CA VAL A 2 -31.37 52.22 80.07
C VAL A 2 -30.11 53.08 79.92
N ARG A 3 -29.13 52.61 79.14
CA ARG A 3 -28.13 53.50 78.51
C ARG A 3 -27.84 53.05 77.08
N ARG A 4 -28.38 53.80 76.12
CA ARG A 4 -28.16 53.70 74.66
C ARG A 4 -26.70 54.04 74.36
N TRP A 5 -26.01 53.20 73.58
CA TRP A 5 -24.72 53.52 72.97
C TRP A 5 -24.82 53.30 71.47
N VAL A 6 -24.57 54.38 70.74
CA VAL A 6 -24.34 54.46 69.30
C VAL A 6 -22.88 54.10 69.05
N GLY A 7 -22.58 53.31 68.03
CA GLY A 7 -21.20 52.92 67.74
C GLY A 7 -21.00 52.23 66.39
N ILE A 8 -20.96 53.06 65.34
CA ILE A 8 -19.99 53.07 64.22
C ILE A 8 -19.74 51.73 63.50
N THR A 9 -20.30 51.64 62.31
CA THR A 9 -20.02 50.67 61.24
C THR A 9 -18.61 50.88 60.66
N LEU A 10 -17.71 49.91 60.83
CA LEU A 10 -16.42 49.86 60.13
C LEU A 10 -16.55 49.01 58.86
N ALA A 11 -16.39 49.65 57.70
CA ALA A 11 -16.31 49.00 56.39
C ALA A 11 -14.90 48.44 56.17
N GLY A 12 -14.75 47.11 56.20
CA GLY A 12 -13.53 46.42 55.82
C GLY A 12 -13.52 46.13 54.32
N ILE A 13 -12.75 46.90 53.56
CA ILE A 13 -12.47 46.67 52.14
C ILE A 13 -11.47 45.51 52.04
N ALA A 14 -11.93 44.34 51.58
CA ALA A 14 -11.06 43.22 51.23
C ALA A 14 -10.53 43.42 49.80
N LEU A 15 -9.26 43.82 49.68
CA LEU A 15 -8.54 43.82 48.41
C LEU A 15 -8.19 42.37 48.02
N THR A 16 -8.97 41.77 47.13
CA THR A 16 -8.63 40.51 46.47
C THR A 16 -7.56 40.77 45.41
N GLY A 17 -6.32 40.39 45.69
CA GLY A 17 -5.23 40.44 44.72
C GLY A 17 -5.43 39.40 43.63
N CYS A 18 -5.66 39.84 42.39
CA CYS A 18 -5.60 38.97 41.21
C CYS A 18 -4.13 38.59 40.96
N ALA A 19 -3.72 37.40 41.39
CA ALA A 19 -2.47 36.79 40.95
C ALA A 19 -2.64 36.36 39.48
N ALA A 20 -2.25 37.24 38.55
CA ALA A 20 -2.16 36.89 37.14
C ALA A 20 -1.03 35.87 36.95
N HIS A 21 -1.37 34.57 36.93
CA HIS A 21 -0.48 33.53 36.45
C HIS A 21 -0.19 33.80 34.97
N ARG A 22 0.95 34.43 34.70
CA ARG A 22 1.56 34.41 33.37
C ARG A 22 1.99 32.96 33.11
N ALA A 23 1.11 32.17 32.51
CA ALA A 23 1.52 30.97 31.82
C ALA A 23 2.52 31.43 30.76
N ALA A 24 3.80 31.15 30.97
CA ALA A 24 4.82 31.35 29.95
C ALA A 24 4.45 30.41 28.81
N THR A 25 3.82 30.94 27.76
CA THR A 25 3.56 30.24 26.52
C THR A 25 4.92 29.83 25.96
N ARG A 26 5.31 28.58 26.22
CA ARG A 26 6.49 28.01 25.57
C ARG A 26 6.18 28.00 24.07
N PRO A 27 7.01 28.61 23.22
CA PRO A 27 6.83 28.50 21.79
C PRO A 27 6.98 27.02 21.43
N HIS A 28 5.85 26.34 21.24
CA HIS A 28 5.83 25.06 20.59
C HIS A 28 5.97 25.37 19.10
N ALA A 29 7.12 25.04 18.53
CA ALA A 29 7.28 25.01 17.09
C ALA A 29 6.32 23.96 16.54
N THR A 30 5.17 24.38 16.02
CA THR A 30 4.35 23.54 15.15
C THR A 30 5.13 23.42 13.85
N VAL A 31 5.86 22.31 13.69
CA VAL A 31 6.33 21.91 12.37
C VAL A 31 5.06 21.60 11.58
N GLU A 32 4.68 22.50 10.67
CA GLU A 32 3.71 22.16 9.63
C GLU A 32 4.32 21.02 8.80
N THR A 33 4.03 19.78 9.17
CA THR A 33 4.26 18.59 8.34
C THR A 33 3.25 18.56 7.20
N ASN A 34 3.03 19.68 6.52
CA ASN A 34 2.19 19.74 5.33
C ASN A 34 3.02 19.28 4.12
N ALA A 35 3.67 18.12 4.24
CA ALA A 35 4.10 17.41 3.05
C ALA A 35 2.82 17.09 2.27
N PRO A 36 2.74 17.42 0.96
CA PRO A 36 1.60 17.06 0.16
C PRO A 36 1.30 15.57 0.33
N GLN A 37 0.05 15.22 0.63
CA GLN A 37 -0.32 13.81 0.71
C GLN A 37 -0.01 13.13 -0.62
N PRO A 38 0.64 11.94 -0.62
CA PRO A 38 0.78 11.10 -1.78
C PRO A 38 -0.48 11.06 -2.65
N ALA A 39 -0.31 11.18 -3.97
CA ALA A 39 -1.41 11.29 -4.91
C ALA A 39 -2.40 10.10 -4.84
N TRP A 40 -1.88 8.91 -4.50
CA TRP A 40 -2.73 7.73 -4.32
C TRP A 40 -3.72 7.88 -3.16
N MET A 41 -3.38 8.59 -2.08
CA MET A 41 -4.32 8.80 -0.95
C MET A 41 -5.50 9.68 -1.35
N GLN A 42 -5.29 10.58 -2.30
CA GLN A 42 -6.36 11.44 -2.83
C GLN A 42 -7.27 10.67 -3.80
N ALA A 43 -6.72 9.67 -4.49
CA ALA A 43 -7.46 8.84 -5.47
C ALA A 43 -8.11 7.59 -4.84
N ALA A 44 -7.62 7.12 -3.70
CA ALA A 44 -8.08 5.89 -3.05
C ALA A 44 -9.51 6.00 -2.52
N THR A 45 -10.31 4.94 -2.66
CA THR A 45 -11.61 4.86 -1.98
C THR A 45 -11.40 4.66 -0.47
N PRO A 46 -12.38 4.97 0.40
CA PRO A 46 -12.26 4.68 1.82
C PRO A 46 -11.98 3.21 2.14
N ALA A 47 -12.48 2.27 1.32
CA ALA A 47 -12.17 0.86 1.46
C ALA A 47 -10.72 0.55 1.04
N GLY A 48 -10.27 1.14 -0.07
CA GLY A 48 -8.88 1.02 -0.52
C GLY A 48 -7.86 1.56 0.47
N LEU A 49 -8.14 2.70 1.10
CA LEU A 49 -7.30 3.27 2.16
C LEU A 49 -7.11 2.29 3.32
N ARG A 50 -8.21 1.68 3.80
CA ARG A 50 -8.15 0.69 4.89
C ARG A 50 -7.40 -0.58 4.50
N ALA A 51 -7.59 -1.06 3.27
CA ALA A 51 -6.89 -2.24 2.77
C ALA A 51 -5.37 -1.97 2.65
N LEU A 52 -4.99 -0.82 2.10
CA LEU A 52 -3.57 -0.42 1.97
C LEU A 52 -2.88 -0.21 3.32
N ASP A 53 -3.60 0.23 4.35
CA ASP A 53 -3.06 0.42 5.71
C ASP A 53 -2.57 -0.90 6.34
N THR A 54 -3.24 -2.01 6.03
CA THR A 54 -2.91 -3.32 6.62
C THR A 54 -2.17 -4.28 5.68
N LEU A 55 -2.11 -3.99 4.38
CA LEU A 55 -1.69 -4.95 3.35
C LEU A 55 -0.30 -5.57 3.58
N ASP A 56 0.68 -4.77 4.00
CA ASP A 56 2.03 -5.27 4.33
C ASP A 56 2.00 -6.29 5.49
N ALA A 57 1.25 -5.97 6.54
CA ALA A 57 1.08 -6.85 7.68
C ALA A 57 0.26 -8.09 7.32
N ASP A 58 -0.74 -7.94 6.45
CA ASP A 58 -1.60 -9.03 5.98
C ASP A 58 -0.79 -10.02 5.13
N PHE A 59 0.09 -9.50 4.28
CA PHE A 59 1.04 -10.31 3.52
C PHE A 59 1.97 -11.12 4.43
N ALA A 60 2.62 -10.47 5.39
CA ALA A 60 3.50 -11.16 6.34
C ALA A 60 2.76 -12.25 7.11
N ARG A 61 1.57 -11.94 7.65
CA ARG A 61 0.74 -12.93 8.37
C ARG A 61 0.32 -14.09 7.47
N THR A 62 -0.05 -13.81 6.22
CA THR A 62 -0.48 -14.82 5.26
C THR A 62 0.65 -15.80 4.91
N VAL A 63 1.86 -15.28 4.67
CA VAL A 63 3.05 -16.10 4.44
C VAL A 63 3.37 -16.95 5.67
N HIS A 64 3.36 -16.37 6.87
CA HIS A 64 3.64 -17.10 8.11
C HIS A 64 2.59 -18.15 8.47
N ALA A 65 1.34 -17.96 8.04
CA ALA A 65 0.24 -18.90 8.26
C ALA A 65 0.24 -20.09 7.29
N LEU A 66 1.15 -20.12 6.30
CA LEU A 66 1.22 -21.22 5.33
C LEU A 66 1.47 -22.56 6.04
N PRO A 67 0.74 -23.63 5.68
CA PRO A 67 0.92 -24.95 6.27
C PRO A 67 2.29 -25.53 5.91
N ARG A 68 2.80 -26.47 6.72
CA ARG A 68 4.09 -27.16 6.49
C ARG A 68 4.19 -27.78 5.09
N ALA A 69 3.08 -28.29 4.55
CA ALA A 69 3.02 -28.86 3.19
C ALA A 69 3.27 -27.84 2.06
N ALA A 70 3.15 -26.55 2.33
CA ALA A 70 3.45 -25.45 1.41
C ALA A 70 4.81 -24.79 1.68
N ALA A 71 5.39 -24.97 2.87
CA ALA A 71 6.60 -24.27 3.31
C ALA A 71 7.78 -24.40 2.35
N THR A 72 8.10 -25.61 1.87
CA THR A 72 9.20 -25.82 0.92
C THR A 72 8.99 -25.07 -0.40
N ARG A 73 7.76 -25.06 -0.92
CA ARG A 73 7.44 -24.32 -2.16
C ARG A 73 7.51 -22.81 -1.91
N ALA A 74 7.02 -22.34 -0.77
CA ALA A 74 7.06 -20.93 -0.42
C ALA A 74 8.51 -20.43 -0.26
N GLN A 75 9.36 -21.24 0.38
CA GLN A 75 10.78 -20.92 0.56
C GLN A 75 11.52 -20.87 -0.79
N ALA A 76 11.16 -21.72 -1.75
CA ALA A 76 11.73 -21.70 -3.10
C ALA A 76 11.40 -20.43 -3.90
N GLU A 77 10.33 -19.70 -3.55
CA GLU A 77 10.01 -18.41 -4.18
C GLU A 77 10.96 -17.28 -3.73
N GLY A 78 11.70 -17.50 -2.63
CA GLY A 78 12.71 -16.59 -2.10
C GLY A 78 12.15 -15.18 -1.85
N ALA A 79 12.82 -14.17 -2.42
CA ALA A 79 12.50 -12.75 -2.23
C ALA A 79 11.06 -12.37 -2.60
N LEU A 80 10.36 -13.16 -3.44
CA LEU A 80 8.94 -12.88 -3.74
C LEU A 80 8.06 -13.01 -2.49
N LEU A 81 8.31 -14.01 -1.65
CA LEU A 81 7.50 -14.31 -0.47
C LEU A 81 8.15 -13.92 0.86
N ASP A 82 9.28 -13.20 0.82
CA ASP A 82 9.92 -12.63 2.00
C ASP A 82 9.37 -11.20 2.28
N PRO A 83 8.61 -10.98 3.36
CA PRO A 83 8.05 -9.66 3.69
C PRO A 83 9.07 -8.53 3.84
N GLN A 84 10.37 -8.83 3.95
CA GLN A 84 11.43 -7.83 4.13
C GLN A 84 12.28 -7.60 2.86
N ALA A 85 11.90 -8.20 1.73
CA ALA A 85 12.69 -8.14 0.49
C ALA A 85 12.61 -6.82 -0.30
N ALA A 86 11.80 -5.85 0.13
CA ALA A 86 11.60 -4.59 -0.59
C ALA A 86 12.90 -3.77 -0.69
N GLN A 87 13.31 -3.45 -1.92
CA GLN A 87 14.50 -2.70 -2.25
C GLN A 87 14.16 -1.26 -2.64
N LEU A 88 15.18 -0.39 -2.55
CA LEU A 88 15.08 0.99 -3.03
C LEU A 88 14.83 1.07 -4.54
N ALA A 89 14.28 2.21 -4.97
CA ALA A 89 13.92 2.51 -6.36
C ALA A 89 12.88 1.49 -6.90
N PRO A 90 11.64 1.55 -6.38
CA PRO A 90 10.57 0.61 -6.71
C PRO A 90 9.97 0.83 -8.09
N GLN A 91 10.27 1.98 -8.72
CA GLN A 91 9.67 2.40 -9.99
C GLN A 91 9.74 1.25 -11.00
N LEU A 92 8.58 0.85 -11.51
CA LEU A 92 8.42 -0.12 -12.58
C LEU A 92 8.70 0.57 -13.92
N PRO A 93 9.76 0.19 -14.65
CA PRO A 93 9.99 0.71 -16.00
C PRO A 93 8.80 0.41 -16.93
N PRO A 94 8.40 1.32 -17.82
CA PRO A 94 7.41 1.03 -18.84
C PRO A 94 7.88 -0.09 -19.79
N GLY A 95 6.96 -0.96 -20.19
CA GLY A 95 7.25 -2.05 -21.12
C GLY A 95 6.49 -3.35 -20.84
N PRO A 96 6.74 -4.40 -21.63
CA PRO A 96 6.21 -5.74 -21.41
C PRO A 96 6.96 -6.49 -20.30
N TYR A 97 6.22 -7.31 -19.55
CA TYR A 97 6.73 -8.14 -18.46
C TYR A 97 6.18 -9.57 -18.57
N HIS A 98 7.00 -10.53 -18.18
CA HIS A 98 6.51 -11.83 -17.74
C HIS A 98 5.88 -11.66 -16.35
N CYS A 99 4.59 -11.93 -16.26
CA CYS A 99 3.79 -11.86 -15.05
C CYS A 99 3.38 -13.27 -14.59
N ARG A 100 3.91 -13.74 -13.46
CA ARG A 100 3.53 -15.02 -12.86
C ARG A 100 2.69 -14.80 -11.61
N LEU A 101 1.55 -15.48 -11.49
CA LEU A 101 0.69 -15.40 -10.32
C LEU A 101 1.05 -16.48 -9.30
N ILE A 102 1.23 -16.08 -8.04
CA ILE A 102 1.25 -16.94 -6.87
C ILE A 102 0.07 -16.52 -5.99
N ARG A 103 -0.92 -17.40 -5.86
CA ARG A 103 -2.03 -17.19 -4.94
C ARG A 103 -1.69 -17.77 -3.58
N LEU A 104 -1.73 -16.92 -2.56
CA LEU A 104 -1.63 -17.31 -1.16
C LEU A 104 -3.02 -17.39 -0.57
N ASP A 105 -3.27 -18.43 0.21
CA ASP A 105 -4.56 -18.70 0.81
C ASP A 105 -4.40 -19.10 2.28
N GLY A 106 -3.58 -18.33 3.01
CA GLY A 106 -3.24 -18.54 4.41
C GLY A 106 -3.03 -20.01 4.77
N THR A 107 -3.90 -20.53 5.65
CA THR A 107 -3.83 -21.92 6.14
C THR A 107 -4.19 -22.98 5.09
N ARG A 108 -4.83 -22.60 3.98
CA ARG A 108 -5.17 -23.49 2.85
C ARG A 108 -3.99 -23.71 1.89
N GLY A 109 -2.92 -22.94 2.04
CA GLY A 109 -1.66 -23.12 1.29
C GLY A 109 -1.43 -22.09 0.20
N MET A 110 -0.71 -22.51 -0.83
CA MET A 110 -0.35 -21.64 -1.96
C MET A 110 -0.51 -22.37 -3.29
N ARG A 111 -0.69 -21.61 -4.37
CA ARG A 111 -0.69 -22.13 -5.73
C ARG A 111 0.00 -21.15 -6.67
N ALA A 112 1.02 -21.62 -7.39
CA ALA A 112 1.63 -20.89 -8.49
C ALA A 112 0.95 -21.26 -9.81
N PHE A 113 0.83 -20.28 -10.70
CA PHE A 113 0.28 -20.43 -12.04
C PHE A 113 1.37 -20.12 -13.08
N PRO A 114 1.28 -20.63 -14.32
CA PRO A 114 2.21 -20.30 -15.38
C PRO A 114 2.27 -18.78 -15.65
N PRO A 115 3.43 -18.25 -16.07
CA PRO A 115 3.55 -16.86 -16.45
C PRO A 115 2.72 -16.53 -17.70
N ASP A 116 2.27 -15.29 -17.77
CA ASP A 116 1.60 -14.66 -18.90
C ASP A 116 2.29 -13.30 -19.17
N VAL A 117 1.83 -12.54 -20.14
CA VAL A 117 2.30 -11.19 -20.40
C VAL A 117 1.45 -10.16 -19.66
N CYS A 118 2.10 -9.13 -19.15
CA CYS A 118 1.48 -7.92 -18.65
C CYS A 118 2.27 -6.71 -19.14
N TYR A 119 1.66 -5.54 -19.06
CA TYR A 119 2.23 -4.29 -19.55
C TYR A 119 2.24 -3.25 -18.45
N VAL A 120 3.34 -2.53 -18.37
CA VAL A 120 3.42 -1.23 -17.70
C VAL A 120 3.41 -0.17 -18.79
N LEU A 121 2.37 0.65 -18.81
CA LEU A 121 2.17 1.73 -19.76
C LEU A 121 2.53 3.05 -19.10
N ALA A 122 3.08 3.99 -19.86
CA ALA A 122 3.32 5.35 -19.41
C ALA A 122 2.56 6.30 -20.32
N ASP A 123 1.77 7.20 -19.73
CA ASP A 123 1.12 8.30 -20.42
C ASP A 123 1.10 9.55 -19.55
N ALA A 124 1.54 10.68 -20.11
CA ALA A 124 1.56 11.99 -19.45
C ALA A 124 2.07 12.00 -17.99
N GLY A 125 3.09 11.18 -17.68
CA GLY A 125 3.67 11.08 -16.33
C GLY A 125 2.92 10.14 -15.37
N THR A 126 1.87 9.46 -15.83
CA THR A 126 1.16 8.42 -15.09
C THR A 126 1.59 7.04 -15.58
N LEU A 127 1.82 6.12 -14.65
CA LEU A 127 2.05 4.71 -14.96
C LEU A 127 0.77 3.91 -14.78
N ALA A 128 0.53 2.95 -15.67
CA ALA A 128 -0.59 2.03 -15.57
C ALA A 128 -0.13 0.59 -15.75
N PHE A 129 -0.71 -0.31 -14.97
CA PHE A 129 -0.51 -1.75 -15.11
C PHE A 129 -1.72 -2.38 -15.82
N ALA A 130 -1.48 -3.35 -16.70
CA ALA A 130 -2.54 -4.20 -17.24
C ALA A 130 -2.03 -5.60 -17.58
N LYS A 131 -2.71 -6.64 -17.08
CA LYS A 131 -2.51 -8.01 -17.54
C LYS A 131 -3.27 -8.26 -18.84
N SER A 132 -2.60 -8.85 -19.84
CA SER A 132 -3.21 -9.00 -21.17
C SER A 132 -4.23 -10.13 -21.25
N THR A 133 -3.96 -11.29 -20.63
CA THR A 133 -4.79 -12.49 -20.78
C THR A 133 -5.15 -13.15 -19.44
N GLY A 134 -5.92 -14.23 -19.49
CA GLY A 134 -6.44 -14.94 -18.32
C GLY A 134 -7.83 -14.49 -17.88
N GLU A 135 -8.41 -15.24 -16.94
CA GLU A 135 -9.78 -15.03 -16.48
C GLU A 135 -9.97 -13.76 -15.66
N ASN A 136 -8.96 -13.44 -14.85
CA ASN A 136 -8.92 -12.24 -14.03
C ASN A 136 -7.72 -11.42 -14.49
N ARG A 137 -7.99 -10.25 -15.07
CA ARG A 137 -6.98 -9.33 -15.58
C ARG A 137 -6.99 -8.09 -14.68
N PRO A 138 -6.06 -7.97 -13.72
CA PRO A 138 -5.95 -6.76 -12.94
C PRO A 138 -5.44 -5.66 -13.87
N GLU A 139 -6.00 -4.47 -13.73
CA GLU A 139 -5.53 -3.27 -14.41
C GLU A 139 -5.73 -2.07 -13.50
N GLY A 140 -4.85 -1.08 -13.57
CA GLY A 140 -4.91 0.06 -12.66
C GLY A 140 -3.81 1.08 -12.87
N THR A 141 -3.93 2.19 -12.15
CA THR A 141 -2.92 3.23 -12.10
C THR A 141 -1.89 2.92 -11.02
N LEU A 142 -0.62 3.14 -11.31
CA LEU A 142 0.50 3.01 -10.42
C LEU A 142 0.94 4.40 -9.92
N TYR A 143 1.06 4.55 -8.62
CA TYR A 143 1.45 5.77 -7.94
C TYR A 143 2.72 5.54 -7.13
N ASP A 144 3.59 6.54 -7.06
CA ASP A 144 4.74 6.50 -6.15
C ASP A 144 4.28 6.52 -4.69
N ASP A 145 4.95 5.73 -3.85
CA ASP A 145 4.73 5.71 -2.40
C ASP A 145 6.04 5.47 -1.64
N GLY A 146 6.77 6.56 -1.38
CA GLY A 146 8.06 6.50 -0.70
C GLY A 146 9.19 5.95 -1.58
N ASP A 147 10.19 5.36 -0.96
CA ASP A 147 11.46 4.96 -1.59
C ASP A 147 11.57 3.47 -1.93
N LYS A 148 10.60 2.66 -1.49
CA LYS A 148 10.61 1.19 -1.60
C LYS A 148 9.34 0.56 -2.17
N ARG A 149 8.27 1.34 -2.36
CA ARG A 149 7.01 0.81 -2.88
C ARG A 149 6.31 1.78 -3.85
N MET A 150 5.44 1.20 -4.65
CA MET A 150 4.41 1.92 -5.41
C MET A 150 3.03 1.36 -5.00
N VAL A 151 1.98 2.14 -5.20
CA VAL A 151 0.60 1.72 -4.96
C VAL A 151 -0.12 1.52 -6.29
N LEU A 152 -0.81 0.38 -6.43
CA LEU A 152 -1.79 0.18 -7.50
C LEU A 152 -3.19 0.48 -6.99
N LEU A 153 -3.93 1.35 -7.71
CA LEU A 153 -5.38 1.49 -7.58
C LEU A 153 -6.02 1.08 -8.90
N GLY A 154 -6.87 0.06 -8.89
CA GLY A 154 -7.31 -0.57 -10.13
C GLY A 154 -8.57 -1.40 -10.01
N THR A 155 -8.91 -2.13 -11.05
CA THR A 155 -10.06 -3.04 -11.06
C THR A 155 -9.69 -4.41 -11.64
N TRP A 156 -10.51 -5.41 -11.34
CA TRP A 156 -10.51 -6.66 -12.11
C TRP A 156 -11.39 -6.53 -13.35
N ARG A 157 -10.76 -6.73 -14.50
CA ARG A 157 -11.47 -7.04 -15.74
C ARG A 157 -11.62 -8.54 -15.89
N ARG A 158 -12.87 -8.99 -16.05
CA ARG A 158 -13.20 -10.41 -16.18
C ARG A 158 -12.87 -10.93 -17.58
N ALA A 159 -12.89 -12.24 -17.73
CA ALA A 159 -12.73 -12.91 -19.02
C ALA A 159 -13.78 -12.39 -20.02
N GLY A 160 -13.37 -12.09 -21.25
CA GLY A 160 -14.27 -11.65 -22.33
C GLY A 160 -14.72 -10.18 -22.26
N GLU A 161 -14.56 -9.49 -21.13
CA GLU A 161 -14.85 -8.06 -21.03
C GLU A 161 -13.85 -7.25 -21.87
N LYS A 162 -14.36 -6.32 -22.69
CA LYS A 162 -13.56 -5.43 -23.54
C LYS A 162 -13.38 -4.03 -22.94
N THR A 163 -14.31 -3.61 -22.10
CA THR A 163 -14.32 -2.28 -21.50
C THR A 163 -13.47 -2.28 -20.23
N GLN A 164 -12.68 -1.21 -20.06
CA GLN A 164 -11.97 -0.94 -18.81
C GLN A 164 -12.92 -0.31 -17.80
N HIS A 165 -12.75 -0.66 -16.53
CA HIS A 165 -13.53 -0.09 -15.44
C HIS A 165 -12.67 0.88 -14.64
N ARG A 166 -13.24 2.03 -14.30
CA ARG A 166 -12.57 3.00 -13.44
C ARG A 166 -12.65 2.54 -11.98
N TYR A 167 -11.53 2.65 -11.29
CA TYR A 167 -11.45 2.40 -9.86
C TYR A 167 -12.43 3.32 -9.10
N GLY A 168 -13.17 2.74 -8.15
CA GLY A 168 -14.17 3.43 -7.34
C GLY A 168 -15.59 3.44 -7.93
N ASP A 169 -15.78 3.05 -9.20
CA ASP A 169 -17.12 2.97 -9.80
C ASP A 169 -17.88 1.70 -9.34
N ASP A 170 -17.17 0.58 -9.08
CA ASP A 170 -17.74 -0.68 -8.61
C ASP A 170 -16.83 -1.30 -7.52
N SER A 171 -17.24 -1.13 -6.26
CA SER A 171 -16.51 -1.65 -5.10
C SER A 171 -16.30 -3.17 -5.10
N GLY A 172 -17.10 -3.94 -5.87
CA GLY A 172 -16.92 -5.39 -6.01
C GLY A 172 -15.80 -5.76 -6.99
N ARG A 173 -15.24 -4.80 -7.72
CA ARG A 173 -14.16 -4.97 -8.71
C ARG A 173 -12.88 -4.26 -8.33
N ASP A 174 -12.99 -3.23 -7.51
CA ASP A 174 -11.86 -2.45 -7.01
C ASP A 174 -10.77 -3.37 -6.47
N ILE A 175 -9.52 -3.06 -6.76
CA ILE A 175 -8.35 -3.70 -6.18
C ILE A 175 -7.38 -2.63 -5.74
N VAL A 176 -6.62 -2.97 -4.72
CA VAL A 176 -5.45 -2.21 -4.32
C VAL A 176 -4.25 -3.14 -4.29
N GLY A 177 -3.07 -2.56 -4.46
CA GLY A 177 -1.85 -3.33 -4.33
C GLY A 177 -0.64 -2.52 -3.98
N LEU A 178 0.37 -3.24 -3.50
CA LEU A 178 1.71 -2.73 -3.26
C LEU A 178 2.65 -3.36 -4.26
N VAL A 179 3.40 -2.54 -4.98
CA VAL A 179 4.47 -3.00 -5.87
C VAL A 179 5.81 -2.70 -5.22
N GLU A 180 6.65 -3.71 -5.14
CA GLU A 180 7.98 -3.60 -4.55
C GLU A 180 9.01 -4.23 -5.50
N ARG A 181 10.15 -3.57 -5.62
CA ARG A 181 11.32 -4.17 -6.26
C ARG A 181 11.95 -5.15 -5.29
N VAL A 182 12.15 -6.40 -5.70
CA VAL A 182 12.68 -7.47 -4.83
C VAL A 182 14.03 -8.03 -5.32
N SER A 183 14.46 -7.65 -6.53
CA SER A 183 15.81 -7.92 -7.04
C SER A 183 16.18 -6.95 -8.17
N ALA A 184 17.37 -7.13 -8.76
CA ALA A 184 17.67 -6.57 -10.06
C ALA A 184 16.71 -7.13 -11.11
N PHE A 185 15.90 -6.26 -11.71
CA PHE A 185 14.92 -6.61 -12.74
C PHE A 185 13.82 -7.59 -12.30
N ARG A 186 13.46 -7.60 -11.01
CA ARG A 186 12.35 -8.42 -10.48
C ARG A 186 11.54 -7.61 -9.48
N TRP A 187 10.23 -7.58 -9.71
CA TRP A 187 9.26 -6.94 -8.84
C TRP A 187 8.24 -7.96 -8.36
N ARG A 188 7.63 -7.67 -7.22
CA ARG A 188 6.38 -8.29 -6.79
C ARG A 188 5.30 -7.23 -6.71
N MET A 189 4.09 -7.60 -7.06
CA MET A 189 2.89 -6.84 -6.76
C MET A 189 1.97 -7.68 -5.88
N ILE A 190 1.74 -7.23 -4.65
CA ILE A 190 0.83 -7.84 -3.68
C ILE A 190 -0.54 -7.21 -3.91
N LEU A 191 -1.52 -7.99 -4.34
CA LEU A 191 -2.89 -7.54 -4.57
C LEU A 191 -3.83 -8.06 -3.50
N ASP A 192 -4.59 -7.14 -2.92
CA ASP A 192 -5.76 -7.44 -2.13
C ASP A 192 -7.03 -7.21 -2.96
N ARG A 193 -8.03 -8.07 -2.72
CA ARG A 193 -9.31 -8.06 -3.43
C ARG A 193 -10.47 -7.95 -2.43
N PRO A 194 -11.50 -7.14 -2.72
CA PRO A 194 -12.73 -7.09 -1.96
C PRO A 194 -13.33 -8.48 -1.80
N GLY A 195 -13.66 -8.82 -0.55
CA GLY A 195 -14.23 -10.13 -0.21
C GLY A 195 -13.27 -11.32 -0.39
N GLY A 196 -11.96 -11.09 -0.60
CA GLY A 196 -10.94 -12.13 -0.71
C GLY A 196 -10.62 -12.86 0.59
N GLY A 197 -11.05 -12.30 1.73
CA GLY A 197 -10.70 -12.82 3.05
C GLY A 197 -9.20 -12.81 3.26
N ALA A 198 -8.63 -13.95 3.66
CA ALA A 198 -7.18 -14.11 3.85
C ALA A 198 -6.41 -14.50 2.56
N THR A 199 -7.03 -14.34 1.39
CA THR A 199 -6.42 -14.69 0.10
C THR A 199 -5.71 -13.48 -0.49
N LEU A 200 -4.43 -13.61 -0.81
CA LEU A 200 -3.64 -12.59 -1.50
C LEU A 200 -3.11 -13.12 -2.82
N ASP A 201 -3.10 -12.25 -3.84
CA ASP A 201 -2.52 -12.56 -5.15
C ASP A 201 -1.18 -11.85 -5.28
N ILE A 202 -0.09 -12.62 -5.43
CA ILE A 202 1.26 -12.11 -5.63
C ILE A 202 1.62 -12.25 -7.10
N TYR A 203 1.79 -11.13 -7.79
CA TYR A 203 2.28 -11.10 -9.15
C TYR A 203 3.79 -10.88 -9.14
N GLU A 204 4.55 -11.89 -9.55
CA GLU A 204 5.94 -11.69 -9.95
C GLU A 204 5.96 -10.99 -11.31
N MET A 205 6.77 -9.94 -11.43
CA MET A 205 6.96 -9.20 -12.67
C MET A 205 8.45 -9.15 -13.02
N VAL A 206 8.80 -9.70 -14.17
CA VAL A 206 10.16 -9.66 -14.75
C VAL A 206 10.08 -9.04 -16.14
N PRO A 207 10.85 -7.99 -16.46
CA PRO A 207 10.83 -7.37 -17.79
C PRO A 207 11.09 -8.41 -18.87
N VAL A 208 10.32 -8.35 -19.96
CA VAL A 208 10.64 -9.13 -21.16
C VAL A 208 11.86 -8.49 -21.80
N THR A 209 12.97 -9.23 -21.85
CA THR A 209 14.17 -8.78 -22.55
C THR A 209 13.94 -8.87 -24.05
N PRO A 210 14.13 -7.79 -24.82
CA PRO A 210 14.10 -7.86 -26.28
C PRO A 210 15.12 -8.88 -26.80
N GLU A 211 14.77 -9.59 -27.88
CA GLU A 211 15.75 -10.44 -28.55
C GLU A 211 16.87 -9.57 -29.13
N VAL A 212 18.10 -9.79 -28.68
CA VAL A 212 19.28 -9.14 -29.22
C VAL A 212 19.96 -10.11 -30.17
N LYS A 213 19.89 -9.83 -31.47
CA LYS A 213 20.47 -10.70 -32.50
C LYS A 213 21.95 -10.96 -32.22
N GLY A 214 22.33 -12.23 -32.09
CA GLY A 214 23.70 -12.66 -31.81
C GLY A 214 24.09 -12.66 -30.33
N ALA A 215 23.21 -12.20 -29.43
CA ALA A 215 23.41 -12.37 -28.00
C ALA A 215 23.16 -13.84 -27.61
N LYS A 216 24.05 -14.39 -26.80
CA LYS A 216 23.81 -15.68 -26.15
C LYS A 216 22.96 -15.43 -24.90
N PRO A 217 21.91 -16.24 -24.65
CA PRO A 217 21.17 -16.14 -23.40
C PRO A 217 22.13 -16.22 -22.21
N MET A 218 22.03 -15.25 -21.30
CA MET A 218 22.71 -15.34 -20.01
C MET A 218 21.99 -16.43 -19.22
N VAL A 219 22.58 -17.63 -19.15
CA VAL A 219 22.10 -18.69 -18.27
C VAL A 219 22.83 -18.49 -16.94
N PRO A 220 22.12 -18.12 -15.85
CA PRO A 220 22.72 -18.09 -14.53
C PRO A 220 23.31 -19.47 -14.24
N ARG A 221 24.59 -19.54 -13.84
CA ARG A 221 25.14 -20.75 -13.25
C ARG A 221 24.68 -20.74 -11.79
N ASP A 222 23.83 -21.70 -11.45
CA ASP A 222 23.39 -21.94 -10.07
C ASP A 222 24.58 -22.11 -9.12
#